data_AF-A0A9P9PJZ0-F1
#
_entry.id   AF-A0A9P9PJZ0-F1
#
_cell.length_a   1.000
_cell.length_b   1.000
_cell.length_c   1.000
_cell.angle_alpha   90.00
_cell.angle_beta   90.00
_cell.angle_gamma   90.00
#
_symmetry.space_group_name_H-M   'P 1'
#
loop_
_entity.id
_entity.type
_entity.pdbx_description
1 polymer ?
#
loop_
_entity_poly.entity_id
_entity_poly.type
_entity_poly.pdbx_seq_one_letter_code
_entity_poly.pdbx_strand_id
1 'polypeptide(L)'
;MSPQSLQQLDDACEYAEKQLSRLLLDRKASMSQLALQQCSSSALDTHDTWAPQLYFAILGYSYAANMSIVARVLQLPRELRDTVYTYLWDIETHRDRQRELLYWWEHFDQPWVIKGLPGLPKMQQSSVTDLKPPHFVDKALVGRHFASEVLIRLRDIVGKDLRPHGERSPVAEFALIDVSLESFMEKDVFGVGMTMEEVVRNLDLRINIQCDVLDEYSGLGEDKPTTIAQKLARESHLAILEEGVTSLSKIPYSKRIIIYDAESKQSIVRPRIVYLIVRQELALSVRDSLEPILTIVAQAFTFLKEKGFTVKIQYRSEEVGLNILFEDDVRAWTEKDWRTNIKEKNLYNVETEEWDPQKQMEVWQLLAQVLFGVELSTP
;
A
#
# COMPACT_ATOMS: atom_id res chain seq x y z
N MET A 1 -20.23 7.73 -28.86
CA MET A 1 -19.47 8.80 -29.55
C MET A 1 -19.66 8.62 -31.05
N SER A 2 -19.81 9.70 -31.81
CA SER A 2 -19.98 9.63 -33.27
C SER A 2 -18.62 9.41 -33.96
N PRO A 3 -18.58 8.86 -35.19
CA PRO A 3 -17.34 8.77 -35.98
C PRO A 3 -16.64 10.13 -36.15
N GLN A 4 -17.42 11.21 -36.28
CA GLN A 4 -16.90 12.58 -36.34
C GLN A 4 -16.14 12.98 -35.06
N SER A 5 -16.58 12.52 -33.88
CA SER A 5 -15.88 12.79 -32.61
C SER A 5 -14.58 11.99 -32.44
N LEU A 6 -14.43 10.85 -33.11
CA LEU A 6 -13.15 10.12 -33.13
C LEU A 6 -12.15 10.80 -34.05
N GLN A 7 -12.58 11.22 -35.23
CA GLN A 7 -11.72 11.96 -36.15
C GLN A 7 -11.16 13.23 -35.50
N GLN A 8 -11.98 13.96 -34.75
CA GLN A 8 -11.53 15.14 -34.00
C GLN A 8 -10.42 14.83 -32.98
N LEU A 9 -10.42 13.64 -32.37
CA LEU A 9 -9.37 13.23 -31.44
C LEU A 9 -8.08 12.82 -32.17
N ASP A 10 -8.21 12.18 -33.32
CA ASP A 10 -7.06 11.85 -34.19
C ASP A 10 -6.42 13.13 -34.72
N ASP A 11 -7.22 14.08 -35.21
CA ASP A 11 -6.76 15.40 -35.66
C ASP A 11 -6.07 16.18 -34.51
N ALA A 12 -6.61 16.08 -33.29
CA ALA A 12 -6.00 16.68 -32.11
C ALA A 12 -4.66 16.03 -31.73
N CYS A 13 -4.53 14.71 -31.88
CA CYS A 13 -3.27 14.00 -31.69
C CYS A 13 -2.22 14.44 -32.71
N GLU A 14 -2.56 14.46 -34.00
CA GLU A 14 -1.67 14.93 -35.06
C GLU A 14 -1.25 16.39 -34.85
N TYR A 15 -2.18 17.25 -34.43
CA TYR A 15 -1.89 18.65 -34.14
C TYR A 15 -0.88 18.76 -32.98
N ALA A 16 -1.11 18.03 -31.88
CA ALA A 16 -0.21 18.05 -30.73
C ALA A 16 1.18 17.51 -31.07
N GLU A 17 1.27 16.47 -31.91
CA GLU A 17 2.53 15.92 -32.41
C GLU A 17 3.31 16.96 -33.24
N LYS A 18 2.63 17.65 -34.17
CA LYS A 18 3.22 18.72 -34.98
C LYS A 18 3.74 19.87 -34.11
N GLN A 19 2.99 20.27 -33.08
CA GLN A 19 3.42 21.30 -32.13
C GLN A 19 4.67 20.87 -31.35
N LEU A 20 4.70 19.64 -30.83
CA LEU A 20 5.85 19.11 -30.11
C LEU A 20 7.10 19.02 -31.00
N SER A 21 6.94 18.54 -32.24
CA SER A 21 8.04 18.45 -33.19
C SER A 21 8.61 19.83 -33.56
N ARG A 22 7.74 20.81 -33.82
CA ARG A 22 8.15 22.18 -34.10
C ARG A 22 8.95 22.75 -32.92
N LEU A 23 8.45 22.57 -31.71
CA LEU A 23 9.09 23.10 -30.51
C LEU A 23 10.46 22.46 -30.24
N LEU A 24 10.60 21.16 -30.50
CA LEU A 24 11.88 20.45 -30.43
C LEU A 24 12.89 20.97 -31.47
N LEU A 25 12.43 21.25 -32.69
CA LEU A 25 13.26 21.81 -33.76
C LEU A 25 13.70 23.25 -33.44
N ASP A 26 12.78 24.10 -32.97
CA ASP A 26 13.07 25.48 -32.60
C ASP A 26 14.10 25.53 -31.46
N ARG A 27 13.93 24.71 -30.41
CA ARG A 27 14.91 24.57 -29.32
C ARG A 27 16.27 24.13 -29.86
N LYS A 28 16.32 23.12 -30.73
CA LYS A 28 17.58 22.63 -31.32
C LYS A 28 18.28 23.75 -32.08
N ALA A 29 17.55 24.52 -32.89
CA ALA A 29 18.10 25.65 -33.63
C ALA A 29 18.64 26.75 -32.70
N SER A 30 17.90 27.13 -31.65
CA SER A 30 18.34 28.11 -30.65
C SER A 30 19.60 27.65 -29.91
N MET A 31 19.66 26.38 -29.47
CA MET A 31 20.83 25.82 -28.80
C MET A 31 22.06 25.79 -29.72
N SER A 32 21.89 25.48 -31.01
CA SER A 32 22.97 25.55 -32.00
C SER A 32 23.49 26.97 -32.21
N GLN A 33 22.61 27.98 -32.19
CA GLN A 33 23.04 29.39 -32.29
C GLN A 33 23.81 29.86 -31.05
N LEU A 34 23.37 29.48 -29.85
CA LEU A 34 24.06 29.83 -28.59
C LEU A 34 25.43 29.16 -28.47
N ALA A 35 25.56 27.92 -28.94
CA ALA A 35 26.84 27.21 -28.98
C ALA A 35 27.89 27.94 -29.85
N LEU A 36 27.45 28.63 -30.91
CA LEU A 36 28.32 29.45 -31.75
C LEU A 36 28.74 30.77 -31.09
N GLN A 37 27.97 31.26 -30.11
CA GLN A 37 28.18 32.56 -29.45
C GLN A 37 29.00 32.47 -28.14
N GLN A 38 29.41 31.27 -27.69
CA GLN A 38 30.26 31.02 -26.51
C GLN A 38 29.82 31.73 -25.20
N CYS A 39 28.53 31.94 -24.98
CA CYS A 39 28.03 32.65 -23.81
C CYS A 39 27.31 31.70 -22.83
N SER A 40 27.94 31.36 -21.71
CA SER A 40 27.42 30.36 -20.74
C SER A 40 26.20 30.83 -19.94
N SER A 41 26.07 32.13 -19.65
CA SER A 41 24.90 32.68 -18.93
C SER A 41 23.63 32.60 -19.77
N SER A 42 23.74 32.83 -21.09
CA SER A 42 22.60 32.78 -22.03
C SER A 42 21.97 31.38 -22.19
N ALA A 43 22.71 30.31 -21.88
CA ALA A 43 22.23 28.94 -21.98
C ALA A 43 21.24 28.57 -20.85
N LEU A 44 21.44 29.10 -19.64
CA LEU A 44 20.54 28.91 -18.49
C LEU A 44 19.22 29.67 -18.69
N ASP A 45 19.29 30.93 -19.12
CA ASP A 45 18.09 31.74 -19.43
C ASP A 45 17.24 31.11 -20.55
N THR A 46 17.93 30.52 -21.54
CA THR A 46 17.29 29.75 -22.61
C THR A 46 16.61 28.51 -22.04
N HIS A 47 17.31 27.72 -21.21
CA HIS A 47 16.71 26.54 -20.57
C HIS A 47 15.43 26.89 -19.80
N ASP A 48 15.44 27.96 -19.00
CA ASP A 48 14.30 28.37 -18.17
C ASP A 48 13.10 28.86 -19.01
N THR A 49 13.37 29.38 -20.22
CA THR A 49 12.32 29.79 -21.15
C THR A 49 11.67 28.59 -21.87
N TRP A 50 12.48 27.60 -22.27
CA TRP A 50 12.01 26.46 -23.08
C TRP A 50 11.45 25.31 -22.25
N ALA A 51 11.99 25.09 -21.05
CA ALA A 51 11.60 23.96 -20.22
C ALA A 51 10.08 23.90 -19.96
N PRO A 52 9.39 25.00 -19.60
CA PRO A 52 7.93 24.99 -19.42
C PRO A 52 7.17 24.70 -20.72
N GLN A 53 7.62 25.22 -21.85
CA GLN A 53 6.91 25.07 -23.13
C GLN A 53 7.03 23.64 -23.67
N LEU A 54 8.24 23.07 -23.62
CA LEU A 54 8.49 21.68 -23.99
C LEU A 54 7.70 20.74 -23.08
N TYR A 55 7.66 21.08 -21.80
CA TYR A 55 6.88 20.38 -20.82
C TYR A 55 5.37 20.33 -21.17
N PHE A 56 4.73 21.46 -21.51
CA PHE A 56 3.31 21.46 -21.91
C PHE A 56 3.07 20.71 -23.23
N ALA A 57 4.01 20.81 -24.18
CA ALA A 57 3.90 20.11 -25.45
C ALA A 57 3.96 18.59 -25.27
N ILE A 58 4.87 18.08 -24.43
CA ILE A 58 4.96 16.64 -24.12
C ILE A 58 3.69 16.14 -23.44
N LEU A 59 3.19 16.88 -22.45
CA LEU A 59 1.97 16.48 -21.76
C LEU A 59 0.75 16.53 -22.69
N GLY A 60 0.62 17.59 -23.48
CA GLY A 60 -0.47 17.76 -24.44
C GLY A 60 -0.48 16.65 -25.49
N TYR A 61 0.69 16.31 -26.03
CA TYR A 61 0.85 15.17 -26.93
C TYR A 61 0.50 13.84 -26.25
N SER A 62 1.04 13.58 -25.06
CA SER A 62 0.78 12.34 -24.32
C SER A 62 -0.70 12.16 -24.02
N TYR A 63 -1.39 13.22 -23.59
CA TYR A 63 -2.83 13.20 -23.39
C TYR A 63 -3.58 12.96 -24.70
N ALA A 64 -3.28 13.69 -25.77
CA ALA A 64 -3.99 13.57 -27.04
C ALA A 64 -3.83 12.16 -27.67
N ALA A 65 -2.60 11.62 -27.65
CA ALA A 65 -2.29 10.28 -28.12
C ALA A 65 -3.05 9.21 -27.33
N ASN A 66 -3.05 9.31 -26.00
CA ASN A 66 -3.81 8.39 -25.16
C ASN A 66 -5.33 8.53 -25.38
N MET A 67 -5.86 9.75 -25.50
CA MET A 67 -7.29 9.98 -25.67
C MET A 67 -7.85 9.42 -26.98
N SER A 68 -7.06 9.44 -28.06
CA SER A 68 -7.44 8.77 -29.31
C SER A 68 -7.66 7.27 -29.11
N ILE A 69 -6.80 6.60 -28.34
CA ILE A 69 -6.94 5.17 -28.01
C ILE A 69 -8.08 4.94 -27.01
N VAL A 70 -8.11 5.70 -25.91
CA VAL A 70 -9.12 5.62 -24.85
C VAL A 70 -10.53 5.76 -25.42
N ALA A 71 -10.76 6.71 -26.32
CA ALA A 71 -12.06 6.92 -26.92
C ALA A 71 -12.54 5.71 -27.75
N ARG A 72 -11.63 5.02 -28.42
CA ARG A 72 -11.95 3.77 -29.13
C ARG A 72 -12.25 2.64 -28.14
N VAL A 73 -11.45 2.50 -27.08
CA VAL A 73 -11.71 1.49 -26.04
C VAL A 73 -13.09 1.72 -25.39
N LEU A 74 -13.41 2.97 -25.02
CA LEU A 74 -14.70 3.31 -24.39
C LEU A 74 -15.92 3.08 -25.30
N GLN A 75 -15.73 2.97 -26.62
CA GLN A 75 -16.81 2.61 -27.55
C GLN A 75 -17.04 1.10 -27.67
N LEU A 76 -16.11 0.28 -27.20
CA LEU A 76 -16.29 -1.17 -27.20
C LEU A 76 -17.39 -1.58 -26.20
N PRO A 77 -18.10 -2.70 -26.45
CA PRO A 77 -18.91 -3.37 -25.44
C PRO A 77 -18.13 -3.63 -24.16
N ARG A 78 -18.84 -3.67 -23.02
CA ARG A 78 -18.23 -3.74 -21.69
C ARG A 78 -17.29 -4.93 -21.54
N GLU A 79 -17.66 -6.06 -22.11
CA GLU A 79 -16.91 -7.32 -22.03
C GLU A 79 -15.53 -7.18 -22.70
N LEU A 80 -15.46 -6.54 -23.87
CA LEU A 80 -14.20 -6.29 -24.56
C LEU A 80 -13.35 -5.24 -23.84
N ARG A 81 -13.97 -4.24 -23.20
CA ARG A 81 -13.24 -3.29 -22.35
C ARG A 81 -12.60 -3.99 -21.16
N ASP A 82 -13.35 -4.87 -20.48
CA ASP A 82 -12.84 -5.63 -19.34
C ASP A 82 -11.66 -6.54 -19.75
N THR A 83 -11.65 -7.09 -20.97
CA THR A 83 -10.48 -7.81 -21.53
C THR A 83 -9.28 -6.88 -21.70
N VAL A 84 -9.47 -5.70 -22.29
CA VAL A 84 -8.39 -4.71 -22.43
C VAL A 84 -7.84 -4.30 -21.06
N TYR A 85 -8.72 -4.03 -20.09
CA TYR A 85 -8.33 -3.65 -18.74
C TYR A 85 -7.58 -4.75 -18.01
N THR A 86 -8.02 -6.00 -18.12
CA THR A 86 -7.28 -7.14 -17.60
C THR A 86 -5.88 -7.22 -18.24
N TYR A 87 -5.77 -7.05 -19.56
CA TYR A 87 -4.48 -7.06 -20.25
C TYR A 87 -3.54 -5.94 -19.79
N LEU A 88 -4.04 -4.74 -19.48
CA LEU A 88 -3.21 -3.65 -18.92
C LEU A 88 -2.54 -4.04 -17.58
N TRP A 89 -3.18 -4.91 -16.81
CA TRP A 89 -2.68 -5.44 -15.54
C TRP A 89 -1.93 -6.77 -15.66
N ASP A 90 -2.01 -7.45 -16.80
CA ASP A 90 -1.55 -8.82 -17.04
C ASP A 90 -0.49 -8.88 -18.16
N ILE A 91 0.61 -8.15 -17.96
CA ILE A 91 1.69 -8.11 -18.95
C ILE A 91 2.68 -9.23 -18.65
N GLU A 92 2.86 -10.11 -19.65
CA GLU A 92 3.71 -11.31 -19.76
C GLU A 92 5.19 -11.18 -19.32
N THR A 93 5.61 -10.01 -18.83
CA THR A 93 6.97 -9.81 -18.32
C THR A 93 7.16 -10.50 -16.97
N HIS A 94 8.40 -10.85 -16.65
CA HIS A 94 8.80 -11.39 -15.35
C HIS A 94 8.50 -10.48 -14.14
N ARG A 95 7.78 -9.36 -14.30
CA ARG A 95 7.36 -8.43 -13.26
C ARG A 95 5.84 -8.42 -13.17
N ASP A 96 5.32 -8.94 -12.07
CA ASP A 96 3.91 -8.85 -11.73
C ASP A 96 3.61 -7.40 -11.31
N ARG A 97 3.05 -6.60 -12.23
CA ARG A 97 2.72 -5.18 -11.97
C ARG A 97 1.67 -5.00 -10.90
N GLN A 98 0.78 -5.99 -10.71
CA GLN A 98 -0.17 -5.96 -9.60
C GLN A 98 0.60 -6.09 -8.29
N ARG A 99 1.56 -7.02 -8.21
CA ARG A 99 2.43 -7.15 -7.05
C ARG A 99 3.30 -5.92 -6.80
N GLU A 100 3.84 -5.29 -7.84
CA GLU A 100 4.56 -4.01 -7.70
C GLU A 100 3.65 -2.90 -7.18
N LEU A 101 2.43 -2.76 -7.72
CA LEU A 101 1.44 -1.81 -7.22
C LEU A 101 1.11 -2.08 -5.75
N LEU A 102 0.82 -3.33 -5.40
CA LEU A 102 0.46 -3.74 -4.04
C LEU A 102 1.61 -3.54 -3.05
N TYR A 103 2.86 -3.69 -3.49
CA TYR A 103 4.02 -3.57 -2.63
C TYR A 103 4.47 -2.11 -2.44
N TRP A 104 4.40 -1.30 -3.49
CA TRP A 104 4.99 0.04 -3.50
C TRP A 104 3.99 1.19 -3.34
N TRP A 105 2.72 0.89 -3.06
CA TRP A 105 1.64 1.89 -3.06
C TRP A 105 1.86 3.08 -2.11
N GLU A 106 2.53 2.84 -0.99
CA GLU A 106 2.81 3.85 0.04
C GLU A 106 3.64 5.00 -0.53
N HIS A 107 4.57 4.67 -1.43
CA HIS A 107 5.43 5.61 -2.13
C HIS A 107 4.74 6.33 -3.29
N PHE A 108 3.49 6.00 -3.61
CA PHE A 108 2.69 6.77 -4.57
C PHE A 108 2.14 8.02 -3.88
N ASP A 109 3.01 8.97 -3.63
CA ASP A 109 2.63 10.23 -3.01
C ASP A 109 1.91 11.15 -3.98
N GLN A 110 2.25 11.05 -5.27
CA GLN A 110 1.83 12.02 -6.27
C GLN A 110 1.61 11.38 -7.65
N PRO A 111 0.57 11.79 -8.39
CA PRO A 111 0.34 11.34 -9.77
C PRO A 111 1.51 11.73 -10.69
N TRP A 112 1.53 11.21 -11.91
CA TRP A 112 2.51 11.63 -12.93
C TRP A 112 2.39 13.13 -13.21
N VAL A 113 1.17 13.66 -13.12
CA VAL A 113 0.87 15.05 -13.45
C VAL A 113 0.09 15.71 -12.31
N ILE A 114 0.70 16.70 -11.65
CA ILE A 114 0.04 17.51 -10.62
C ILE A 114 -0.43 18.82 -11.24
N LYS A 115 -1.56 19.37 -10.80
CA LYS A 115 -1.89 20.78 -11.08
C LYS A 115 -0.91 21.70 -10.31
N GLY A 116 0.01 22.36 -11.00
CA GLY A 116 0.86 23.39 -10.41
C GLY A 116 0.11 24.71 -10.22
N LEU A 117 0.72 25.65 -9.47
CA LEU A 117 0.32 27.06 -9.46
C LEU A 117 1.08 27.80 -10.58
N PRO A 118 0.42 28.64 -11.40
CA PRO A 118 -1.00 29.01 -11.40
C PRO A 118 -1.80 28.18 -12.43
N GLY A 119 -2.27 27.00 -12.04
CA GLY A 119 -3.17 26.15 -12.85
C GLY A 119 -2.50 25.36 -13.98
N LEU A 120 -1.19 25.50 -14.15
CA LEU A 120 -0.44 24.78 -15.17
C LEU A 120 -0.08 23.38 -14.67
N PRO A 121 -0.45 22.30 -15.38
CA PRO A 121 -0.03 20.95 -14.98
C PRO A 121 1.50 20.88 -14.92
N LYS A 122 2.10 20.12 -14.01
CA LYS A 122 3.54 19.87 -13.90
C LYS A 122 3.77 18.35 -13.78
N MET A 123 4.50 17.75 -14.72
CA MET A 123 4.97 16.37 -14.63
C MET A 123 6.17 16.44 -13.73
N GLN A 124 6.15 15.60 -12.72
CA GLN A 124 7.21 15.64 -11.75
C GLN A 124 8.44 15.01 -12.36
N GLN A 125 9.57 15.70 -12.19
CA GLN A 125 10.85 15.03 -12.27
C GLN A 125 10.85 14.05 -11.11
N SER A 126 10.68 12.76 -11.41
CA SER A 126 10.80 11.72 -10.41
C SER A 126 12.15 11.90 -9.74
N SER A 127 12.17 12.12 -8.43
CA SER A 127 13.37 11.78 -7.67
C SER A 127 13.64 10.28 -7.88
N VAL A 128 14.88 9.84 -7.69
CA VAL A 128 15.24 8.41 -7.85
C VAL A 128 14.38 7.50 -6.93
N THR A 129 13.75 8.08 -5.92
CA THR A 129 12.89 7.40 -4.93
C THR A 129 11.38 7.55 -5.16
N ASP A 130 10.93 8.40 -6.10
CA ASP A 130 9.49 8.64 -6.31
C ASP A 130 8.88 7.58 -7.22
N LEU A 131 8.31 6.55 -6.61
CA LEU A 131 7.51 5.58 -7.36
C LEU A 131 6.19 6.23 -7.80
N LYS A 132 5.74 5.87 -9.01
CA LYS A 132 4.52 6.41 -9.61
C LYS A 132 3.54 5.28 -9.88
N PRO A 133 2.22 5.50 -9.72
CA PRO A 133 1.23 4.51 -10.14
C PRO A 133 1.35 4.27 -11.65
N PRO A 134 0.86 3.16 -12.21
CA PRO A 134 0.89 2.94 -13.65
C PRO A 134 0.25 4.12 -14.43
N HIS A 135 0.89 4.58 -15.50
CA HIS A 135 0.43 5.76 -16.26
C HIS A 135 -1.01 5.64 -16.78
N PHE A 136 -1.50 4.41 -17.04
CA PHE A 136 -2.86 4.15 -17.52
C PHE A 136 -3.94 4.25 -16.44
N VAL A 137 -3.57 4.48 -15.17
CA VAL A 137 -4.51 4.88 -14.10
C VAL A 137 -4.38 6.36 -13.72
N ASP A 138 -3.55 7.13 -14.41
CA ASP A 138 -3.44 8.57 -14.19
C ASP A 138 -4.51 9.33 -15.00
N LYS A 139 -5.49 9.89 -14.29
CA LYS A 139 -6.59 10.66 -14.88
C LYS A 139 -6.15 11.82 -15.77
N ALA A 140 -4.95 12.37 -15.57
CA ALA A 140 -4.43 13.47 -16.38
C ALA A 140 -3.91 12.99 -17.74
N LEU A 141 -3.59 11.70 -17.88
CA LEU A 141 -3.10 11.10 -19.12
C LEU A 141 -4.22 10.42 -19.92
N VAL A 142 -5.11 9.70 -19.25
CA VAL A 142 -6.14 8.86 -19.90
C VAL A 142 -7.57 9.32 -19.64
N GLY A 143 -7.75 10.38 -18.86
CA GLY A 143 -9.06 10.86 -18.43
C GLY A 143 -9.64 10.07 -17.26
N ARG A 144 -10.44 10.76 -16.43
CA ARG A 144 -11.02 10.19 -15.19
C ARG A 144 -11.88 8.96 -15.43
N HIS A 145 -12.71 8.96 -16.46
CA HIS A 145 -13.67 7.87 -16.70
C HIS A 145 -12.95 6.55 -17.01
N PHE A 146 -11.97 6.58 -17.92
CA PHE A 146 -11.17 5.41 -18.27
C PHE A 146 -10.33 4.92 -17.09
N ALA A 147 -9.60 5.81 -16.41
CA ALA A 147 -8.79 5.45 -15.24
C ALA A 147 -9.63 4.78 -14.15
N SER A 148 -10.85 5.28 -13.91
CA SER A 148 -11.80 4.70 -12.97
C SER A 148 -12.27 3.31 -13.41
N GLU A 149 -12.64 3.11 -14.68
CA GLU A 149 -13.04 1.77 -15.18
C GLU A 149 -11.90 0.74 -15.06
N VAL A 150 -10.65 1.15 -15.34
CA VAL A 150 -9.46 0.29 -15.22
C VAL A 150 -9.18 -0.10 -13.76
N LEU A 151 -9.31 0.82 -12.81
CA LEU A 151 -9.13 0.53 -11.38
C LEU A 151 -10.27 -0.30 -10.80
N ILE A 152 -11.51 -0.02 -11.20
CA ILE A 152 -12.67 -0.87 -10.87
C ILE A 152 -12.41 -2.31 -11.35
N ARG A 153 -11.86 -2.46 -12.56
CA ARG A 153 -11.50 -3.79 -13.04
C ARG A 153 -10.46 -4.46 -12.16
N LEU A 154 -9.38 -3.76 -11.78
CA LEU A 154 -8.36 -4.30 -10.88
C LEU A 154 -8.99 -4.75 -9.55
N ARG A 155 -9.77 -3.88 -8.92
CA ARG A 155 -10.51 -4.17 -7.68
C ARG A 155 -11.35 -5.43 -7.79
N ASP A 156 -11.99 -5.65 -8.93
CA ASP A 156 -12.92 -6.77 -9.11
C ASP A 156 -12.21 -8.09 -9.46
N ILE A 157 -10.92 -8.06 -9.81
CA ILE A 157 -10.12 -9.26 -10.13
C ILE A 157 -9.06 -9.59 -9.06
N VAL A 158 -8.51 -8.59 -8.37
CA VAL A 158 -7.41 -8.80 -7.42
C VAL A 158 -7.82 -9.73 -6.29
N GLY A 159 -6.98 -10.72 -6.00
CA GLY A 159 -7.23 -11.72 -4.94
C GLY A 159 -8.39 -12.69 -5.16
N LYS A 160 -9.12 -12.56 -6.28
CA LYS A 160 -10.32 -13.36 -6.59
C LYS A 160 -9.98 -14.70 -7.18
N ASP A 161 -9.03 -14.73 -8.10
CA ASP A 161 -8.53 -15.95 -8.70
C ASP A 161 -7.23 -16.36 -7.99
N LEU A 162 -7.27 -17.47 -7.27
CA LEU A 162 -6.10 -18.00 -6.58
C LEU A 162 -5.46 -19.21 -7.31
N ARG A 163 -5.85 -19.44 -8.56
CA ARG A 163 -5.24 -20.50 -9.37
C ARG A 163 -3.85 -20.05 -9.83
N PRO A 164 -2.81 -20.89 -9.67
CA PRO A 164 -1.48 -20.59 -10.21
C PRO A 164 -1.54 -20.35 -11.72
N HIS A 165 -0.88 -19.31 -12.19
CA HIS A 165 -0.65 -19.07 -13.63
C HIS A 165 0.84 -19.30 -13.93
N GLY A 166 1.13 -20.37 -14.66
CA GLY A 166 2.51 -20.82 -14.87
C GLY A 166 3.19 -21.20 -13.55
N GLU A 167 4.38 -20.64 -13.30
CA GLU A 167 5.18 -20.92 -12.08
C GLU A 167 4.83 -20.01 -10.89
N ARG A 168 3.84 -19.12 -11.03
CA ARG A 168 3.57 -18.08 -10.03
C ARG A 168 2.32 -18.36 -9.21
N SER A 169 2.48 -18.33 -7.89
CA SER A 169 1.36 -18.32 -6.96
C SER A 169 0.75 -16.92 -6.88
N PRO A 170 -0.58 -16.78 -6.99
CA PRO A 170 -1.26 -15.50 -6.85
C PRO A 170 -1.22 -14.98 -5.42
N VAL A 171 -1.27 -13.66 -5.29
CA VAL A 171 -1.27 -12.97 -4.00
C VAL A 171 -2.64 -13.14 -3.32
N ALA A 172 -2.64 -13.68 -2.10
CA ALA A 172 -3.86 -13.88 -1.30
C ALA A 172 -4.03 -12.86 -0.17
N GLU A 173 -2.98 -12.12 0.13
CA GLU A 173 -2.86 -11.26 1.32
C GLU A 173 -2.24 -9.92 0.94
N PHE A 174 -2.67 -8.86 1.62
CA PHE A 174 -2.12 -7.52 1.51
C PHE A 174 -1.46 -7.14 2.82
N ALA A 175 -0.17 -6.84 2.79
CA ALA A 175 0.59 -6.47 3.98
C ALA A 175 0.63 -4.94 4.13
N LEU A 176 0.45 -4.49 5.37
CA LEU A 176 0.54 -3.12 5.82
C LEU A 176 1.51 -3.05 7.00
N ILE A 177 2.13 -1.89 7.15
CA ILE A 177 2.82 -1.48 8.38
C ILE A 177 1.95 -0.46 9.13
N ASP A 178 2.12 -0.37 10.44
CA ASP A 178 1.35 0.50 11.34
C ASP A 178 1.25 1.96 10.89
N VAL A 179 2.38 2.59 10.52
CA VAL A 179 2.43 4.00 10.08
C VAL A 179 1.62 4.29 8.83
N SER A 180 1.25 3.27 8.06
CA SER A 180 0.54 3.41 6.79
C SER A 180 -0.97 3.19 6.90
N LEU A 181 -1.48 2.88 8.10
CA LEU A 181 -2.90 2.55 8.32
C LEU A 181 -3.87 3.67 7.94
N GLU A 182 -3.57 4.91 8.33
CA GLU A 182 -4.43 6.06 7.99
C GLU A 182 -4.43 6.29 6.47
N SER A 183 -3.23 6.33 5.86
CA SER A 183 -3.08 6.49 4.41
C SER A 183 -3.79 5.38 3.63
N PHE A 184 -3.77 4.15 4.14
CA PHE A 184 -4.46 3.03 3.49
C PHE A 184 -5.98 3.24 3.41
N MET A 185 -6.56 3.86 4.44
CA MET A 185 -7.98 4.13 4.56
C MET A 185 -8.41 5.40 3.82
N GLU A 186 -7.55 6.42 3.73
CA GLU A 186 -7.96 7.77 3.31
C GLU A 186 -7.28 8.28 2.03
N LYS A 187 -6.09 7.79 1.69
CA LYS A 187 -5.29 8.29 0.55
C LYS A 187 -5.86 7.79 -0.78
N ASP A 188 -6.37 8.72 -1.59
CA ASP A 188 -6.70 8.49 -3.01
C ASP A 188 -5.42 8.57 -3.86
N VAL A 189 -4.59 7.53 -3.79
CA VAL A 189 -3.29 7.45 -4.51
C VAL A 189 -3.43 7.58 -6.02
N PHE A 190 -4.62 7.32 -6.56
CA PHE A 190 -4.91 7.35 -8.00
C PHE A 190 -5.56 8.66 -8.45
N GLY A 191 -6.06 9.48 -7.51
CA GLY A 191 -6.78 10.72 -7.79
C GLY A 191 -8.16 10.51 -8.44
N VAL A 192 -8.72 9.29 -8.42
CA VAL A 192 -10.01 8.97 -9.04
C VAL A 192 -11.13 8.73 -8.03
N GLY A 193 -10.88 8.99 -6.75
CA GLY A 193 -11.81 8.77 -5.65
C GLY A 193 -11.91 7.29 -5.25
N MET A 194 -10.79 6.55 -5.31
CA MET A 194 -10.73 5.17 -4.86
C MET A 194 -9.50 4.98 -3.96
N THR A 195 -9.69 4.46 -2.75
CA THR A 195 -8.61 4.22 -1.80
C THR A 195 -7.93 2.87 -2.03
N MET A 196 -6.76 2.67 -1.42
CA MET A 196 -6.09 1.37 -1.49
C MET A 196 -6.90 0.26 -0.80
N GLU A 197 -7.59 0.58 0.31
CA GLU A 197 -8.54 -0.33 0.96
C GLU A 197 -9.58 -0.86 -0.03
N GLU A 198 -10.20 0.03 -0.80
CA GLU A 198 -11.23 -0.37 -1.75
C GLU A 198 -10.67 -1.28 -2.84
N VAL A 199 -9.47 -0.98 -3.36
CA VAL A 199 -8.80 -1.79 -4.39
C VAL A 199 -8.53 -3.20 -3.87
N VAL A 200 -7.99 -3.34 -2.65
CA VAL A 200 -7.56 -4.63 -2.09
C VAL A 200 -8.59 -5.32 -1.21
N ARG A 201 -9.85 -4.86 -1.23
CA ARG A 201 -10.95 -5.38 -0.40
C ARG A 201 -11.17 -6.89 -0.48
N ASN A 202 -10.68 -7.53 -1.53
CA ASN A 202 -10.80 -8.97 -1.78
C ASN A 202 -9.54 -9.78 -1.39
N LEU A 203 -8.53 -9.14 -0.80
CA LEU A 203 -7.36 -9.78 -0.18
C LEU A 203 -7.54 -9.85 1.33
N ASP A 204 -6.99 -10.86 2.00
CA ASP A 204 -6.89 -10.79 3.46
C ASP A 204 -5.88 -9.71 3.86
N LEU A 205 -6.09 -9.06 5.00
CA LEU A 205 -5.26 -7.94 5.44
C LEU A 205 -4.27 -8.42 6.51
N ARG A 206 -3.00 -8.02 6.39
CA ARG A 206 -1.95 -8.28 7.39
C ARG A 206 -1.35 -6.98 7.84
N ILE A 207 -1.68 -6.56 9.05
CA ILE A 207 -1.18 -5.33 9.65
C ILE A 207 -0.02 -5.70 10.57
N ASN A 208 1.18 -5.29 10.21
CA ASN A 208 2.37 -5.45 11.03
C ASN A 208 2.52 -4.22 11.91
N ILE A 209 2.49 -4.43 13.21
CA ILE A 209 2.61 -3.41 14.25
C ILE A 209 3.96 -3.66 14.91
N GLN A 210 4.87 -2.71 14.74
CA GLN A 210 6.26 -2.85 15.18
C GLN A 210 6.43 -2.22 16.56
N CYS A 211 6.86 -3.01 17.54
CA CYS A 211 7.09 -2.52 18.90
C CYS A 211 8.40 -1.74 19.03
N ASP A 212 9.39 -2.03 18.17
CA ASP A 212 10.78 -1.58 18.35
C ASP A 212 11.11 -0.26 17.62
N VAL A 213 10.14 0.37 16.92
CA VAL A 213 10.32 1.72 16.30
C VAL A 213 10.79 2.75 17.33
N LEU A 214 10.54 2.46 18.60
CA LEU A 214 10.86 3.26 19.76
C LEU A 214 12.36 3.27 20.12
N ASP A 215 13.15 2.32 19.61
CA ASP A 215 14.49 2.01 20.12
C ASP A 215 15.64 2.17 19.10
N GLU A 216 15.38 2.45 17.81
CA GLU A 216 16.46 2.94 16.91
C GLU A 216 17.11 4.23 17.44
N TYR A 217 16.43 4.95 18.34
CA TYR A 217 16.94 6.13 19.03
C TYR A 217 17.58 5.84 20.40
N SER A 218 17.56 4.60 20.90
CA SER A 218 18.10 4.22 22.22
C SER A 218 19.53 3.70 22.22
N GLY A 219 20.24 3.82 21.09
CA GLY A 219 21.64 3.47 20.94
C GLY A 219 22.45 3.65 22.24
N LEU A 220 22.82 2.51 22.84
CA LEU A 220 23.64 2.29 24.05
C LEU A 220 22.87 1.92 25.34
N GLY A 221 22.61 0.61 25.51
CA GLY A 221 22.69 -0.13 26.78
C GLY A 221 21.59 0.14 27.82
N GLU A 222 21.27 -0.90 28.58
CA GLU A 222 20.20 -0.94 29.61
C GLU A 222 20.34 0.08 30.77
N ASP A 223 21.41 0.89 30.81
CA ASP A 223 21.75 1.77 31.94
C ASP A 223 21.66 3.28 31.64
N LYS A 224 21.15 3.71 30.48
CA LYS A 224 21.01 5.14 30.18
C LYS A 224 19.59 5.65 30.43
N PRO A 225 19.43 6.77 31.17
CA PRO A 225 18.11 7.36 31.37
C PRO A 225 17.50 7.75 30.02
N THR A 226 16.25 7.33 29.82
CA THR A 226 15.46 7.69 28.63
C THR A 226 15.48 9.20 28.45
N THR A 227 15.97 9.65 27.30
CA THR A 227 16.02 11.08 26.98
C THR A 227 14.60 11.60 26.77
N ILE A 228 14.37 12.89 27.01
CA ILE A 228 13.09 13.56 26.70
C ILE A 228 12.70 13.32 25.24
N ALA A 229 13.68 13.30 24.32
CA ALA A 229 13.45 13.06 22.90
C ALA A 229 12.90 11.65 22.60
N GLN A 230 13.42 10.60 23.25
CA GLN A 230 12.93 9.23 23.10
C GLN A 230 11.50 9.10 23.63
N LYS A 231 11.20 9.72 24.78
CA LYS A 231 9.84 9.73 25.33
C LYS A 231 8.85 10.41 24.37
N LEU A 232 9.23 11.54 23.79
CA LEU A 232 8.41 12.25 22.80
C LEU A 232 8.24 11.44 21.50
N ALA A 233 9.29 10.79 21.01
CA ALA A 233 9.21 9.92 19.84
C ALA A 233 8.25 8.74 20.09
N ARG A 234 8.29 8.17 21.30
CA ARG A 234 7.36 7.12 21.72
C ARG A 234 5.92 7.59 21.79
N GLU A 235 5.66 8.71 22.45
CA GLU A 235 4.33 9.30 22.52
C GLU A 235 3.80 9.63 21.12
N SER A 236 4.67 10.13 20.22
CA SER A 236 4.32 10.39 18.82
C SER A 236 3.98 9.11 18.05
N HIS A 237 4.76 8.04 18.20
CA HIS A 237 4.49 6.77 17.52
C HIS A 237 3.19 6.14 18.01
N LEU A 238 2.95 6.12 19.33
CA LEU A 238 1.70 5.63 19.91
C LEU A 238 0.49 6.43 19.42
N ALA A 239 0.62 7.77 19.32
CA ALA A 239 -0.44 8.62 18.77
C ALA A 239 -0.74 8.29 17.29
N ILE A 240 0.31 8.10 16.46
CA ILE A 240 0.16 7.71 15.05
C ILE A 240 -0.53 6.33 14.93
N LEU A 241 -0.10 5.36 15.74
CA LEU A 241 -0.70 4.03 15.77
C LEU A 241 -2.17 4.08 16.21
N GLU A 242 -2.49 4.85 17.24
CA GLU A 242 -3.86 5.06 17.74
C GLU A 242 -4.74 5.74 16.69
N GLU A 243 -4.22 6.75 15.98
CA GLU A 243 -4.91 7.41 14.86
C GLU A 243 -5.14 6.44 13.69
N GLY A 244 -4.13 5.64 13.33
CA GLY A 244 -4.23 4.61 12.30
C GLY A 244 -5.28 3.55 12.64
N VAL A 245 -5.29 3.06 13.88
CA VAL A 245 -6.28 2.10 14.38
C VAL A 245 -7.68 2.72 14.45
N THR A 246 -7.78 3.98 14.86
CA THR A 246 -9.05 4.73 14.82
C THR A 246 -9.56 4.85 13.39
N SER A 247 -8.71 5.12 12.42
CA SER A 247 -9.07 5.15 10.99
C SER A 247 -9.51 3.79 10.47
N LEU A 248 -8.89 2.70 10.95
CA LEU A 248 -9.31 1.34 10.62
C LEU A 248 -10.72 1.03 11.16
N SER A 249 -11.22 1.71 12.20
CA SER A 249 -12.63 1.61 12.62
C SER A 249 -13.62 2.09 11.56
N LYS A 250 -13.17 2.83 10.53
CA LYS A 250 -14.00 3.24 9.39
C LYS A 250 -14.09 2.16 8.31
N ILE A 251 -13.30 1.08 8.39
CA ILE A 251 -13.24 0.06 7.35
C ILE A 251 -14.63 -0.55 7.08
N PRO A 252 -15.07 -0.62 5.81
CA PRO A 252 -16.33 -1.26 5.47
C PRO A 252 -16.18 -2.77 5.57
N TYR A 253 -17.20 -3.44 6.15
CA TYR A 253 -17.24 -4.89 6.13
C TYR A 253 -17.21 -5.40 4.69
N SER A 254 -16.27 -6.31 4.42
CA SER A 254 -16.08 -6.90 3.09
C SER A 254 -16.03 -8.43 3.19
N LYS A 255 -16.65 -9.07 2.20
CA LYS A 255 -16.53 -10.51 1.97
C LYS A 255 -15.50 -10.75 0.88
N ARG A 256 -14.64 -11.73 1.12
CA ARG A 256 -13.71 -12.25 0.15
C ARG A 256 -14.40 -13.30 -0.72
N ILE A 257 -14.24 -13.16 -2.03
CA ILE A 257 -14.69 -14.10 -3.06
C ILE A 257 -13.45 -14.75 -3.64
N ILE A 258 -13.37 -16.08 -3.58
CA ILE A 258 -12.24 -16.86 -4.05
C ILE A 258 -12.70 -17.90 -5.06
N ILE A 259 -12.00 -18.00 -6.18
CA ILE A 259 -12.17 -19.01 -7.21
C ILE A 259 -10.95 -19.94 -7.14
N TYR A 260 -11.21 -21.21 -6.86
CA TYR A 260 -10.19 -22.26 -6.82
C TYR A 260 -10.22 -23.16 -8.05
N ASP A 261 -11.35 -23.22 -8.77
CA ASP A 261 -11.55 -24.14 -9.89
C ASP A 261 -12.32 -23.48 -11.05
N ALA A 262 -11.80 -23.66 -12.26
CA ALA A 262 -12.39 -23.18 -13.51
C ALA A 262 -13.67 -23.95 -13.89
N GLU A 263 -13.67 -25.25 -13.61
CA GLU A 263 -14.61 -26.20 -14.18
C GLU A 263 -15.92 -26.20 -13.41
N SER A 264 -15.84 -26.25 -12.09
CA SER A 264 -17.03 -26.19 -11.23
C SER A 264 -17.64 -24.78 -11.14
N LYS A 265 -16.90 -23.73 -11.55
CA LYS A 265 -17.24 -22.30 -11.33
C LYS A 265 -17.61 -21.99 -9.87
N GLN A 266 -17.21 -22.83 -8.92
CA GLN A 266 -17.56 -22.65 -7.52
C GLN A 266 -16.69 -21.54 -6.94
N SER A 267 -17.35 -20.46 -6.50
CA SER A 267 -16.71 -19.41 -5.74
C SER A 267 -16.98 -19.61 -4.25
N ILE A 268 -15.93 -19.60 -3.44
CA ILE A 268 -16.04 -19.56 -1.98
C ILE A 268 -16.18 -18.10 -1.57
N VAL A 269 -17.22 -17.81 -0.78
CA VAL A 269 -17.44 -16.48 -0.20
C VAL A 269 -17.32 -16.58 1.30
N ARG A 270 -16.41 -15.81 1.90
CA ARG A 270 -16.20 -15.77 3.36
C ARG A 270 -15.91 -14.35 3.84
N PRO A 271 -16.05 -14.04 5.13
CA PRO A 271 -15.51 -12.80 5.69
C PRO A 271 -14.02 -12.64 5.34
N ARG A 272 -13.60 -11.40 5.07
CA ARG A 272 -12.19 -11.04 4.96
C ARG A 272 -11.50 -11.32 6.30
N ILE A 273 -10.32 -11.94 6.25
CA ILE A 273 -9.51 -12.13 7.45
C ILE A 273 -8.60 -10.92 7.63
N VAL A 274 -8.50 -10.43 8.87
CA VAL A 274 -7.55 -9.40 9.28
C VAL A 274 -6.60 -9.97 10.32
N TYR A 275 -5.31 -9.99 10.00
CA TYR A 275 -4.25 -10.35 10.92
C TYR A 275 -3.67 -9.08 11.55
N LEU A 276 -3.73 -8.99 12.87
CA LEU A 276 -3.02 -7.99 13.68
C LEU A 276 -1.73 -8.64 14.18
N ILE A 277 -0.60 -8.29 13.59
CA ILE A 277 0.69 -8.94 13.83
C ILE A 277 1.55 -8.00 14.65
N VAL A 278 1.68 -8.28 15.94
CA VAL A 278 2.58 -7.56 16.84
C VAL A 278 3.97 -8.16 16.72
N ARG A 279 4.94 -7.35 16.28
CA ARG A 279 6.33 -7.75 16.11
C ARG A 279 7.21 -7.03 17.12
N GLN A 280 8.01 -7.79 17.84
CA GLN A 280 8.99 -7.28 18.79
C GLN A 280 10.33 -7.99 18.53
N GLU A 281 11.24 -7.28 17.88
CA GLU A 281 12.59 -7.73 17.58
C GLU A 281 13.52 -7.63 18.80
N LEU A 282 13.26 -6.71 19.75
CA LEU A 282 14.08 -6.49 20.95
C LEU A 282 13.31 -6.80 22.25
N ALA A 283 13.84 -7.64 23.15
CA ALA A 283 13.24 -8.01 24.45
C ALA A 283 13.58 -7.02 25.58
N LEU A 284 13.31 -5.75 25.30
CA LEU A 284 13.39 -4.64 26.26
C LEU A 284 12.09 -4.55 27.09
N SER A 285 12.06 -3.62 28.06
CA SER A 285 11.07 -3.51 29.16
C SER A 285 9.63 -3.87 28.75
N VAL A 286 9.24 -5.11 29.01
CA VAL A 286 8.01 -5.73 28.50
C VAL A 286 6.78 -4.87 28.80
N ARG A 287 6.60 -4.42 30.04
CA ARG A 287 5.40 -3.64 30.40
C ARG A 287 5.38 -2.23 29.80
N ASP A 288 6.47 -1.49 29.88
CA ASP A 288 6.47 -0.06 29.53
C ASP A 288 6.36 0.22 28.02
N SER A 289 6.75 -0.75 27.18
CA SER A 289 6.68 -0.62 25.71
C SER A 289 5.55 -1.42 25.09
N LEU A 290 5.33 -2.68 25.52
CA LEU A 290 4.38 -3.58 24.89
C LEU A 290 2.93 -3.33 25.32
N GLU A 291 2.68 -3.03 26.60
CA GLU A 291 1.31 -2.88 27.14
C GLU A 291 0.47 -1.80 26.42
N PRO A 292 0.99 -0.58 26.15
CA PRO A 292 0.25 0.42 25.38
C PRO A 292 -0.11 -0.05 23.97
N ILE A 293 0.84 -0.72 23.29
CA ILE A 293 0.63 -1.25 21.94
C ILE A 293 -0.44 -2.35 21.97
N LEU A 294 -0.36 -3.29 22.91
CA LEU A 294 -1.36 -4.34 23.08
C LEU A 294 -2.74 -3.77 23.39
N THR A 295 -2.82 -2.67 24.14
CA THR A 295 -4.09 -1.98 24.41
C THR A 295 -4.70 -1.45 23.12
N ILE A 296 -3.91 -0.80 22.26
CA ILE A 296 -4.36 -0.32 20.95
C ILE A 296 -4.76 -1.50 20.03
N VAL A 297 -4.00 -2.61 20.06
CA VAL A 297 -4.33 -3.85 19.31
C VAL A 297 -5.64 -4.47 19.80
N ALA A 298 -5.89 -4.47 21.11
CA ALA A 298 -7.13 -4.98 21.70
C ALA A 298 -8.35 -4.15 21.28
N GLN A 299 -8.20 -2.82 21.21
CA GLN A 299 -9.21 -1.94 20.63
C GLN A 299 -9.44 -2.30 19.16
N ALA A 300 -8.36 -2.49 18.39
CA ALA A 300 -8.41 -2.88 16.99
C ALA A 300 -9.21 -4.17 16.76
N PHE A 301 -8.87 -5.18 17.53
CA PHE A 301 -9.53 -6.47 17.53
C PHE A 301 -11.03 -6.35 17.83
N THR A 302 -11.40 -5.58 18.85
CA THR A 302 -12.79 -5.42 19.28
C THR A 302 -13.65 -4.82 18.17
N PHE A 303 -13.27 -3.67 17.60
CA PHE A 303 -14.10 -3.05 16.57
C PHE A 303 -14.16 -3.87 15.27
N LEU A 304 -13.07 -4.54 14.88
CA LEU A 304 -13.06 -5.37 13.68
C LEU A 304 -13.99 -6.59 13.85
N LYS A 305 -13.99 -7.20 15.04
CA LYS A 305 -14.92 -8.29 15.38
C LYS A 305 -16.36 -7.79 15.40
N GLU A 306 -16.64 -6.62 15.98
CA GLU A 306 -17.98 -6.01 15.99
C GLU A 306 -18.53 -5.75 14.58
N LYS A 307 -17.65 -5.42 13.62
CA LYS A 307 -18.02 -5.28 12.20
C LYS A 307 -18.22 -6.61 11.46
N GLY A 308 -17.90 -7.74 12.08
CA GLY A 308 -18.08 -9.08 11.50
C GLY A 308 -16.88 -9.61 10.73
N PHE A 309 -15.70 -9.01 10.85
CA PHE A 309 -14.47 -9.59 10.30
C PHE A 309 -14.03 -10.83 11.08
N THR A 310 -13.32 -11.73 10.39
CA THR A 310 -12.52 -12.76 11.08
C THR A 310 -11.20 -12.11 11.45
N VAL A 311 -10.92 -11.96 12.74
CA VAL A 311 -9.71 -11.29 13.22
C VAL A 311 -8.82 -12.30 13.91
N LYS A 312 -7.54 -12.31 13.54
CA LYS A 312 -6.52 -13.13 14.17
C LYS A 312 -5.43 -12.22 14.72
N ILE A 313 -4.92 -12.54 15.91
CA ILE A 313 -3.79 -11.80 16.49
C ILE A 313 -2.58 -12.71 16.44
N GLN A 314 -1.46 -12.23 15.92
CA GLN A 314 -0.20 -12.93 15.98
C GLN A 314 0.78 -12.10 16.79
N TYR A 315 1.43 -12.72 17.77
CA TYR A 315 2.58 -12.13 18.44
C TYR A 315 3.84 -12.85 17.98
N ARG A 316 4.86 -12.08 17.58
CA ARG A 316 6.16 -12.60 17.14
C ARG A 316 7.29 -11.82 17.80
N SER A 317 8.13 -12.54 18.54
CA SER A 317 9.40 -12.05 19.06
C SER A 317 10.44 -13.17 19.07
N GLU A 318 11.58 -12.91 18.42
CA GLU A 318 12.70 -13.86 18.37
C GLU A 318 13.45 -13.90 19.69
N GLU A 319 13.72 -12.73 20.28
CA GLU A 319 14.46 -12.62 21.54
C GLU A 319 13.67 -13.20 22.74
N VAL A 320 12.34 -13.02 22.76
CA VAL A 320 11.47 -13.66 23.77
C VAL A 320 11.19 -15.13 23.45
N GLY A 321 11.48 -15.56 22.22
CA GLY A 321 11.21 -16.93 21.75
C GLY A 321 9.72 -17.26 21.66
N LEU A 322 8.87 -16.31 21.24
CA LEU A 322 7.42 -16.50 21.09
C LEU A 322 6.95 -16.16 19.67
N ASN A 323 6.31 -17.12 19.01
CA ASN A 323 5.59 -16.92 17.75
C ASN A 323 4.27 -17.68 17.83
N ILE A 324 3.22 -16.95 18.23
CA ILE A 324 1.94 -17.54 18.57
C ILE A 324 0.85 -16.82 17.76
N LEU A 325 0.00 -17.62 17.13
CA LEU A 325 -1.21 -17.18 16.46
C LEU A 325 -2.41 -17.48 17.35
N PHE A 326 -3.10 -16.43 17.79
CA PHE A 326 -4.36 -16.52 18.52
C PHE A 326 -5.52 -16.52 17.52
N GLU A 327 -6.28 -17.61 17.52
CA GLU A 327 -7.48 -17.77 16.72
C GLU A 327 -8.74 -17.61 17.57
N ASP A 328 -9.92 -17.90 17.01
CA ASP A 328 -11.20 -17.67 17.68
C ASP A 328 -11.41 -18.54 18.95
N ASP A 329 -10.66 -19.64 19.07
CA ASP A 329 -10.74 -20.57 20.21
C ASP A 329 -10.11 -20.02 21.50
N VAL A 330 -9.22 -19.02 21.39
CA VAL A 330 -8.47 -18.44 22.53
C VAL A 330 -9.38 -17.94 23.64
N ARG A 331 -10.59 -17.46 23.31
CA ARG A 331 -11.56 -16.95 24.30
C ARG A 331 -12.18 -18.06 25.16
N ALA A 332 -12.13 -19.30 24.68
CA ALA A 332 -12.60 -20.46 25.42
C ALA A 332 -11.50 -21.12 26.25
N TRP A 333 -10.26 -20.66 26.14
CA TRP A 333 -9.15 -21.22 26.89
C TRP A 333 -9.31 -20.94 28.38
N THR A 334 -9.18 -21.99 29.17
CA THR A 334 -9.04 -21.92 30.61
C THR A 334 -7.62 -21.51 30.99
N GLU A 335 -7.41 -21.14 32.25
CA GLU A 335 -6.05 -20.87 32.76
C GLU A 335 -5.09 -22.04 32.50
N LYS A 336 -5.60 -23.29 32.60
CA LYS A 336 -4.82 -24.49 32.29
C LYS A 336 -4.40 -24.51 30.81
N ASP A 337 -5.32 -24.16 29.90
CA ASP A 337 -5.05 -24.12 28.47
C ASP A 337 -4.00 -23.05 28.14
N TRP A 338 -4.08 -21.87 28.78
CA TRP A 338 -3.04 -20.85 28.66
C TRP A 338 -1.66 -21.36 29.11
N ARG A 339 -1.59 -22.15 30.17
CA ARG A 339 -0.31 -22.74 30.64
C ARG A 339 0.25 -23.81 29.71
N THR A 340 -0.59 -24.57 29.02
CA THR A 340 -0.13 -25.62 28.07
C THR A 340 0.19 -25.04 26.69
N ASN A 341 -0.64 -24.11 26.21
CA ASN A 341 -0.56 -23.60 24.85
C ASN A 341 0.67 -22.73 24.58
N ILE A 342 1.27 -22.14 25.61
CA ILE A 342 2.56 -21.44 25.44
C ILE A 342 3.64 -22.36 24.82
N LYS A 343 3.58 -23.67 25.07
CA LYS A 343 4.50 -24.65 24.47
C LYS A 343 3.94 -25.27 23.20
N GLU A 344 2.66 -25.64 23.21
CA GLU A 344 2.06 -26.39 22.09
C GLU A 344 1.79 -25.53 20.84
N LYS A 345 1.50 -24.24 21.04
CA LYS A 345 1.13 -23.30 19.96
C LYS A 345 2.29 -22.40 19.54
N ASN A 346 3.39 -22.40 20.28
CA ASN A 346 4.56 -21.61 19.94
C ASN A 346 5.30 -22.27 18.77
N LEU A 347 5.34 -21.57 17.64
CA LEU A 347 5.99 -22.05 16.43
C LEU A 347 7.52 -21.88 16.46
N TYR A 348 8.05 -21.15 17.44
CA TYR A 348 9.48 -21.07 17.69
C TYR A 348 9.96 -22.31 18.45
N ASN A 349 10.66 -23.20 17.74
CA ASN A 349 11.55 -24.20 18.33
C ASN A 349 12.97 -23.61 18.39
N VAL A 350 13.15 -22.48 19.07
CA VAL A 350 14.46 -21.82 19.12
C VAL A 350 15.26 -22.42 20.27
N GLU A 351 16.26 -23.24 19.93
CA GLU A 351 17.32 -23.69 20.82
C GLU A 351 18.41 -22.60 20.95
N THR A 352 18.06 -21.36 21.32
CA THR A 352 19.07 -20.30 21.53
C THR A 352 19.61 -20.31 22.94
N GLU A 353 20.91 -20.05 23.09
CA GLU A 353 21.63 -20.00 24.37
C GLU A 353 21.20 -18.82 25.27
N GLU A 354 20.45 -17.84 24.73
CA GLU A 354 20.02 -16.59 25.40
C GLU A 354 18.51 -16.54 25.74
N TRP A 355 17.82 -17.69 25.69
CA TRP A 355 16.40 -17.75 26.05
C TRP A 355 16.18 -17.42 27.54
N ASP A 356 15.35 -16.40 27.82
CA ASP A 356 14.90 -16.04 29.17
C ASP A 356 13.44 -16.51 29.41
N PRO A 357 13.23 -17.62 30.14
CA PRO A 357 11.89 -18.14 30.42
C PRO A 357 11.02 -17.19 31.26
N GLN A 358 11.65 -16.33 32.08
CA GLN A 358 10.92 -15.39 32.92
C GLN A 358 10.35 -14.25 32.08
N LYS A 359 11.15 -13.66 31.19
CA LYS A 359 10.67 -12.67 30.20
C LYS A 359 9.60 -13.27 29.30
N GLN A 360 9.79 -14.50 28.83
CA GLN A 360 8.78 -15.21 28.04
C GLN A 360 7.44 -15.34 28.78
N MET A 361 7.48 -15.72 30.05
CA MET A 361 6.28 -15.84 30.87
C MET A 361 5.64 -14.47 31.14
N GLU A 362 6.43 -13.43 31.39
CA GLU A 362 5.93 -12.07 31.58
C GLU A 362 5.18 -11.56 30.36
N VAL A 363 5.76 -11.70 29.17
CA VAL A 363 5.09 -11.36 27.89
C VAL A 363 3.83 -12.20 27.71
N TRP A 364 3.89 -13.50 27.98
CA TRP A 364 2.73 -14.38 27.87
C TRP A 364 1.56 -13.96 28.77
N GLN A 365 1.85 -13.62 30.03
CA GLN A 365 0.87 -13.10 30.97
C GLN A 365 0.29 -11.76 30.50
N LEU A 366 1.13 -10.86 29.98
CA LEU A 366 0.69 -9.58 29.47
C LEU A 366 -0.23 -9.73 28.25
N LEU A 367 0.10 -10.64 27.32
CA LEU A 367 -0.77 -10.98 26.18
C LEU A 367 -2.13 -11.50 26.65
N ALA A 368 -2.14 -12.45 27.59
CA ALA A 368 -3.38 -13.02 28.14
C ALA A 368 -4.25 -11.95 28.81
N GLN A 369 -3.63 -11.09 29.62
CA GLN A 369 -4.31 -10.05 30.38
C GLN A 369 -4.85 -8.94 29.47
N VAL A 370 -4.00 -8.34 28.64
CA VAL A 370 -4.35 -7.12 27.90
C VAL A 370 -5.23 -7.42 26.69
N LEU A 371 -4.93 -8.49 25.94
CA LEU A 371 -5.71 -8.82 24.73
C LEU A 371 -7.00 -9.57 25.04
N PHE A 372 -7.03 -10.35 26.14
CA PHE A 372 -8.12 -11.29 26.39
C PHE A 372 -8.75 -11.20 27.79
N GLY A 373 -8.23 -10.34 28.68
CA GLY A 373 -8.78 -10.14 30.03
C GLY A 373 -8.57 -11.34 30.96
N VAL A 374 -7.57 -12.19 30.68
CA VAL A 374 -7.27 -13.39 31.49
C VAL A 374 -6.12 -13.11 32.44
N GLU A 375 -6.38 -13.18 33.74
CA GLU A 375 -5.34 -13.12 34.77
C GLU A 375 -4.79 -14.54 35.01
N LEU A 376 -3.51 -14.75 34.70
CA LEU A 376 -2.83 -16.01 35.02
C LEU A 376 -2.24 -15.90 36.43
N SER A 377 -2.55 -16.85 37.30
CA SER A 377 -1.93 -16.87 38.63
C SER A 377 -0.44 -17.19 38.50
N THR A 378 0.39 -16.43 39.22
CA THR A 378 1.82 -16.72 39.33
C THR A 378 1.99 -18.10 39.96
N PRO A 379 2.87 -18.96 39.40
CA PRO A 379 3.10 -20.30 39.92
C PRO A 379 3.62 -20.31 41.36
#